data_AF-A0A6B3MWK5-F1
#
_entry.id   AF-A0A6B3MWK5-F1
#
_cell.length_a   1.000
_cell.length_b   1.000
_cell.length_c   1.000
_cell.angle_alpha   90.00
_cell.angle_beta   90.00
_cell.angle_gamma   90.00
#
_symmetry.space_group_name_H-M   'P 1'
#
loop_
_entity.id
_entity.type
_entity.pdbx_description
1 polymer ?
#
loop_
_entity_poly.entity_id
_entity_poly.type
_entity_poly.pdbx_seq_one_letter_code
_entity_poly.pdbx_strand_id
1 'polypeptide(L)'
;MEAHRLHQAITYQNVMEILVTQEVERQKSRLSPKLAKYINQVEVATYALNRLPPLYASSEEGRRQQQLKGNKKLRQQITTTVRQAFAAVQRDPIRVCTPIRPEEETESLAAKLALQGIRE
;
A
#
# COMPACT_ATOMS: atom_id res chain seq x y z
N MET A 1 20.65 -31.36 -14.11
CA MET A 1 21.27 -30.10 -14.58
C MET A 1 20.22 -29.35 -15.38
N GLU A 2 19.25 -28.79 -14.66
CA GLU A 2 19.18 -27.34 -14.37
C GLU A 2 18.63 -26.54 -15.55
N ALA A 3 17.32 -26.66 -15.75
CA ALA A 3 16.55 -25.64 -16.42
C ALA A 3 15.22 -25.43 -15.67
N HIS A 4 15.30 -25.30 -14.34
CA HIS A 4 14.37 -24.43 -13.63
C HIS A 4 14.68 -22.99 -14.09
N ARG A 5 14.36 -22.68 -15.35
CA ARG A 5 14.18 -21.30 -15.78
C ARG A 5 13.09 -20.78 -14.86
N LEU A 6 13.53 -20.01 -13.87
CA LEU A 6 12.74 -19.01 -13.18
C LEU A 6 11.78 -18.45 -14.23
N HIS A 7 10.52 -18.86 -14.18
CA HIS A 7 9.46 -18.00 -14.69
C HIS A 7 9.60 -16.78 -13.79
N GLN A 8 10.40 -15.79 -14.21
CA GLN A 8 10.28 -14.45 -13.69
C GLN A 8 8.81 -14.11 -13.93
N ALA A 9 7.99 -14.25 -12.89
CA ALA A 9 6.56 -14.03 -12.99
C ALA A 9 6.42 -12.60 -13.50
N ILE A 10 6.03 -12.46 -14.77
CA ILE A 10 5.81 -11.16 -15.40
C ILE A 10 4.66 -10.55 -14.62
N THR A 11 4.98 -9.61 -13.74
CA THR A 11 4.04 -8.95 -12.84
C THR A 11 3.96 -7.48 -13.19
N TYR A 12 2.86 -6.84 -12.80
CA TYR A 12 2.67 -5.41 -12.90
C TYR A 12 2.59 -4.80 -11.51
N GLN A 13 3.03 -3.55 -11.37
CA GLN A 13 2.92 -2.82 -10.12
C GLN A 13 2.46 -1.39 -10.38
N ASN A 14 1.56 -0.89 -9.53
CA ASN A 14 1.21 0.51 -9.52
C ASN A 14 2.26 1.32 -8.75
N VAL A 15 3.08 2.09 -9.47
CA VAL A 15 4.11 2.93 -8.88
C VAL A 15 3.53 4.02 -7.97
N MET A 16 2.26 4.41 -8.17
CA MET A 16 1.60 5.39 -7.32
C MET A 16 1.49 4.90 -5.87
N GLU A 17 1.36 3.60 -5.63
CA GLU A 17 1.31 3.03 -4.27
C GLU A 17 2.58 3.35 -3.48
N ILE A 18 3.75 3.22 -4.13
CA ILE A 18 5.05 3.54 -3.53
C ILE A 18 5.13 5.03 -3.20
N LEU A 19 4.78 5.89 -4.15
CA LEU A 19 4.86 7.35 -3.99
C LEU A 19 3.90 7.85 -2.89
N VAL A 20 2.68 7.30 -2.85
CA VAL A 20 1.69 7.64 -1.81
C VAL A 20 2.15 7.15 -0.45
N THR A 21 2.69 5.93 -0.35
CA THR A 21 3.20 5.39 0.93
C THR A 21 4.30 6.29 1.49
N GLN A 22 5.27 6.68 0.66
CA GLN A 22 6.33 7.61 1.06
C GLN A 22 5.79 8.97 1.51
N GLU A 23 4.78 9.49 0.82
CA GLU A 23 4.13 10.75 1.18
C GLU A 23 3.37 10.66 2.51
N VAL A 24 2.65 9.56 2.73
CA VAL A 24 1.91 9.29 3.98
C VAL A 24 2.86 9.23 5.15
N GLU A 25 3.98 8.51 5.05
CA GLU A 25 5.01 8.49 6.10
C GLU A 25 5.60 9.87 6.36
N ARG A 26 5.90 10.62 5.29
CA ARG A 26 6.47 11.97 5.40
C ARG A 26 5.52 12.95 6.09
N GLN A 27 4.22 12.89 5.82
CA GLN A 27 3.24 13.76 6.48
C GLN A 27 2.93 13.28 7.90
N LYS A 28 2.85 11.97 8.13
CA LYS A 28 2.61 11.39 9.46
C LYS A 28 3.74 11.73 10.44
N SER A 29 5.00 11.72 10.01
CA SER A 29 6.14 12.08 10.87
C SER A 29 6.12 13.54 11.34
N ARG A 30 5.32 14.40 10.71
CA ARG A 30 5.10 15.79 11.11
C ARG A 30 3.90 15.99 12.04
N LEU A 31 3.10 14.95 12.26
CA LEU A 31 1.97 15.00 13.19
C LEU A 31 2.43 14.84 14.63
N SER A 32 1.62 15.33 15.57
CA SER A 32 1.88 15.07 16.98
C SER A 32 1.82 13.56 17.27
N PRO A 33 2.65 13.03 18.19
CA PRO A 33 2.67 11.59 18.50
C PRO A 33 1.30 11.04 18.91
N LYS A 34 0.50 11.87 19.60
CA LYS A 34 -0.87 11.52 19.99
C LYS A 34 -1.75 11.26 18.77
N LEU A 35 -1.73 12.14 17.77
CA LEU A 35 -2.51 11.97 16.54
C LEU A 35 -1.98 10.84 15.67
N ALA A 36 -0.65 10.73 15.54
CA ALA A 36 -0.02 9.71 14.72
C ALA A 36 -0.35 8.27 15.15
N LYS A 37 -0.65 8.04 16.45
CA LYS A 37 -1.02 6.73 16.99
C LYS A 37 -2.39 6.24 16.52
N TYR A 38 -3.36 7.14 16.33
CA TYR A 38 -4.75 6.77 16.02
C TYR A 38 -5.04 6.73 14.52
N ILE A 39 -4.16 7.27 13.69
CA ILE A 39 -4.39 7.35 12.25
C ILE A 39 -3.94 6.05 11.58
N ASN A 40 -4.89 5.37 10.96
CA ASN A 40 -4.63 4.21 10.11
C ASN A 40 -4.02 4.65 8.76
N GLN A 41 -2.74 4.37 8.56
CA GLN A 41 -2.02 4.71 7.32
C GLN A 41 -2.60 4.03 6.09
N VAL A 42 -3.13 2.80 6.24
CA VAL A 42 -3.69 2.03 5.13
C VAL A 42 -4.95 2.72 4.61
N GLU A 43 -5.80 3.24 5.50
CA GLU A 43 -6.99 4.00 5.10
C GLU A 43 -6.62 5.32 4.43
N VAL A 44 -5.61 6.03 4.95
CA VAL A 44 -5.10 7.27 4.34
C VAL A 44 -4.57 6.97 2.93
N ALA A 45 -3.76 5.92 2.78
CA ALA A 45 -3.23 5.52 1.48
C ALA A 45 -4.34 5.12 0.52
N THR A 46 -5.32 4.31 0.96
CA THR A 46 -6.46 3.87 0.14
C THR A 46 -7.32 5.05 -0.31
N TYR A 47 -7.60 5.98 0.60
CA TYR A 47 -8.34 7.21 0.28
C TYR A 47 -7.62 8.03 -0.79
N ALA A 48 -6.30 8.16 -0.68
CA ALA A 48 -5.49 8.91 -1.64
C ALA A 48 -5.38 8.21 -2.99
N LEU A 49 -5.12 6.90 -3.00
CA LEU A 49 -4.98 6.09 -4.21
C LEU A 49 -6.26 6.09 -5.06
N ASN A 50 -7.42 6.05 -4.41
CA ASN A 50 -8.72 6.14 -5.09
C ASN A 50 -8.99 7.50 -5.77
N ARG A 51 -8.11 8.49 -5.60
CA ARG A 51 -8.22 9.85 -6.15
C ARG A 51 -7.02 10.27 -7.00
N LEU A 52 -6.04 9.40 -7.16
CA LEU A 52 -4.83 9.66 -7.92
C LEU A 52 -4.80 8.78 -9.16
N PRO A 53 -4.26 9.28 -10.28
CA PRO A 53 -4.13 8.46 -11.48
C PRO A 53 -3.15 7.30 -11.20
N PRO A 54 -3.48 6.06 -11.60
CA PRO A 54 -2.57 4.92 -11.43
C PRO A 54 -1.37 5.06 -12.37
N LEU A 55 -0.23 4.53 -11.95
CA LEU A 55 1.02 4.53 -12.70
C LEU A 55 1.56 3.10 -12.80
N TYR A 56 0.89 2.25 -13.57
CA TYR A 56 1.32 0.87 -13.75
C TYR A 56 2.61 0.76 -14.58
N ALA A 57 3.43 -0.21 -14.20
CA ALA A 57 4.60 -0.64 -14.94
C ALA A 57 4.76 -2.17 -14.83
N SER A 58 5.21 -2.79 -15.91
CA SER A 58 5.52 -4.23 -16.02
C SER A 58 7.02 -4.51 -16.22
N SER A 59 7.85 -3.47 -16.23
CA SER A 59 9.32 -3.57 -16.33
C SER A 59 10.00 -2.59 -15.38
N GLU A 60 11.28 -2.81 -15.09
CA GLU A 60 12.07 -1.91 -14.24
C GLU A 60 12.27 -0.54 -14.89
N GLU A 61 12.48 -0.49 -16.21
CA GLU A 61 12.57 0.76 -16.97
C GLU A 61 11.25 1.53 -16.92
N GLY A 62 10.14 0.82 -17.13
CA GLY A 62 8.79 1.38 -17.00
C GLY A 62 8.56 1.93 -15.59
N ARG A 63 8.96 1.18 -14.55
CA ARG A 63 8.87 1.61 -13.15
C ARG A 63 9.65 2.92 -12.94
N ARG A 64 10.90 2.99 -13.42
CA ARG A 64 11.74 4.21 -13.31
C ARG A 64 11.11 5.40 -14.03
N GLN A 65 10.58 5.20 -15.24
CA GLN A 65 9.91 6.26 -16.00
C GLN A 65 8.65 6.76 -15.27
N GLN A 66 7.83 5.86 -14.74
CA GLN A 66 6.65 6.22 -13.97
C GLN A 66 7.00 6.95 -12.67
N GLN A 67 8.05 6.54 -11.96
CA GLN A 67 8.55 7.24 -10.78
C GLN A 67 8.97 8.67 -11.12
N LEU A 68 9.72 8.87 -12.20
CA LEU A 68 10.12 10.21 -12.66
C LEU A 68 8.91 11.07 -13.02
N LYS A 69 7.92 10.49 -13.72
CA LYS A 69 6.67 11.18 -14.07
C LYS A 69 5.90 11.59 -12.81
N GLY A 70 5.73 10.68 -11.85
CA GLY A 70 5.05 10.95 -10.59
C GLY A 70 5.73 12.06 -9.80
N ASN A 71 7.05 12.00 -9.66
CA ASN A 71 7.84 13.00 -8.92
C ASN A 71 7.85 14.38 -9.58
N LYS A 72 7.85 14.45 -10.92
CA LYS A 72 7.88 15.74 -11.63
C LYS A 72 6.50 16.36 -11.80
N LYS A 73 5.50 15.57 -12.19
CA LYS A 73 4.19 16.09 -12.62
C LYS A 73 3.10 15.97 -11.55
N LEU A 74 3.16 14.95 -10.69
CA LEU A 74 2.07 14.60 -9.78
C LEU A 74 2.40 14.88 -8.31
N ARG A 75 3.64 15.26 -7.98
CA ARG A 75 4.08 15.48 -6.59
C ARG A 75 3.18 16.42 -5.79
N GLN A 76 2.77 17.55 -6.37
CA GLN A 76 1.87 18.49 -5.70
C GLN A 76 0.48 17.87 -5.49
N GLN A 77 -0.06 17.19 -6.49
CA GLN A 77 -1.36 16.51 -6.40
C GLN A 77 -1.32 15.39 -5.35
N ILE A 78 -0.27 14.58 -5.32
CA ILE A 78 -0.03 13.54 -4.31
C ILE A 78 -0.01 14.17 -2.91
N THR A 79 0.78 15.23 -2.73
CA THR A 79 0.90 15.93 -1.43
C THR A 79 -0.46 16.45 -0.94
N THR A 80 -1.22 17.12 -1.82
CA THR A 80 -2.53 17.68 -1.48
C THR A 80 -3.57 16.59 -1.19
N THR A 81 -3.59 15.53 -2.00
CA THR A 81 -4.55 14.43 -1.85
C THR A 81 -4.28 13.64 -0.56
N VAL A 82 -3.02 13.38 -0.22
CA VAL A 82 -2.65 12.73 1.05
C VAL A 82 -3.04 13.61 2.24
N ARG A 83 -2.87 14.94 2.15
CA ARG A 83 -3.32 15.86 3.20
C ARG A 83 -4.84 15.79 3.40
N GLN A 84 -5.61 15.75 2.32
CA GLN A 84 -7.06 15.58 2.37
C GLN A 84 -7.44 14.21 2.95
N ALA A 85 -6.68 13.16 2.64
CA ALA A 85 -6.87 11.83 3.20
C ALA A 85 -6.70 11.82 4.72
N PHE A 86 -5.66 12.46 5.24
CA PHE A 86 -5.49 12.63 6.70
C PHE A 86 -6.67 13.34 7.34
N ALA A 87 -7.15 14.44 6.74
CA ALA A 87 -8.30 15.18 7.26
C ALA A 87 -9.59 14.35 7.23
N ALA A 88 -9.80 13.55 6.18
CA ALA A 88 -10.97 12.69 6.05
C ALA A 88 -10.97 11.55 7.09
N VAL A 89 -9.83 10.88 7.27
CA VAL A 89 -9.69 9.79 8.26
C VAL A 89 -9.78 10.31 9.68
N GLN A 90 -9.23 11.50 9.97
CA GLN A 90 -9.35 12.12 11.30
C GLN A 90 -10.79 12.52 11.66
N ARG A 91 -11.64 12.80 10.66
CA ARG A 91 -13.02 13.21 10.91
C ARG A 91 -13.89 12.07 11.44
N ASP A 92 -13.53 10.81 11.17
CA ASP A 92 -14.28 9.63 11.61
C ASP A 92 -13.35 8.59 12.29
N PRO A 93 -12.84 8.88 13.50
CA PRO A 93 -11.87 8.01 14.19
C PRO A 93 -12.43 6.67 14.66
N ILE A 94 -13.76 6.52 14.70
CA ILE A 94 -14.46 5.33 15.24
C ILE A 94 -14.93 4.43 14.09
N ARG A 95 -14.60 4.76 12.83
CA ARG A 95 -15.02 3.97 11.68
C ARG A 95 -14.59 2.51 11.83
N VAL A 96 -15.58 1.62 11.95
CA VAL A 96 -15.36 0.18 12.01
C VAL A 96 -15.16 -0.34 10.59
N CYS A 97 -13.98 -0.85 10.29
CA CYS A 97 -13.65 -1.48 9.01
C CYS A 97 -13.29 -2.95 9.24
N THR A 98 -13.88 -3.86 8.47
CA THR A 98 -13.43 -5.26 8.41
C THR A 98 -12.22 -5.34 7.47
N PRO A 99 -11.03 -5.72 7.93
CA PRO A 99 -9.82 -5.73 7.11
C PRO A 99 -9.87 -6.87 6.08
N ILE A 100 -9.37 -6.59 4.86
CA ILE A 100 -9.10 -7.62 3.85
C ILE A 100 -7.81 -8.35 4.27
N ARG A 101 -7.87 -9.68 4.34
CA ARG A 101 -6.70 -10.53 4.63
C ARG A 101 -6.11 -11.05 3.31
N PRO A 102 -4.79 -11.05 3.13
CA PRO A 102 -4.16 -11.64 1.95
C PRO A 102 -4.46 -13.14 1.86
N GLU A 103 -4.66 -13.64 0.65
CA GLU A 103 -5.07 -15.04 0.39
C GLU A 103 -4.05 -16.05 0.93
N GLU A 104 -2.75 -15.76 0.82
CA GLU A 104 -1.66 -16.62 1.33
C GLU A 104 -1.74 -16.84 2.86
N GLU A 105 -2.26 -15.86 3.62
CA GLU A 105 -2.44 -16.02 5.07
C GLU A 105 -3.60 -16.97 5.39
N THR A 106 -4.62 -17.06 4.53
CA THR A 106 -5.76 -17.97 4.76
C THR A 106 -5.38 -19.43 4.54
N GLU A 107 -4.60 -19.72 3.49
CA GLU A 107 -4.07 -21.06 3.23
C GLU A 107 -3.02 -21.46 4.27
N SER A 108 -2.12 -20.53 4.64
CA SER A 108 -1.12 -20.76 5.68
C SER A 108 -1.77 -20.97 7.06
N LEU A 109 -2.84 -20.25 7.38
CA LEU A 109 -3.58 -20.42 8.63
C LEU A 109 -4.34 -21.74 8.66
N ALA A 110 -5.01 -22.13 7.57
CA ALA A 110 -5.67 -23.42 7.46
C ALA A 110 -4.67 -24.59 7.57
N ALA A 111 -3.51 -24.48 6.91
CA ALA A 111 -2.44 -25.45 7.01
C ALA A 111 -1.86 -25.55 8.43
N LYS A 112 -1.65 -24.41 9.12
CA LYS A 112 -1.18 -24.39 10.51
C LYS A 112 -2.18 -25.02 11.48
N LEU A 113 -3.48 -24.76 11.31
CA LEU A 113 -4.53 -25.37 12.12
C LEU A 113 -4.62 -26.89 11.89
N ALA A 114 -4.51 -27.34 10.64
CA ALA A 114 -4.49 -28.77 10.30
C ALA A 114 -3.27 -29.49 10.93
N LEU A 115 -2.10 -28.85 10.97
CA LEU A 115 -0.90 -29.40 11.60
C LEU A 115 -1.02 -29.48 13.14
N GLN A 116 -1.75 -28.56 13.78
CA GLN A 116 -1.98 -28.60 15.23
C GLN A 116 -2.96 -29.71 15.63
N GLY A 117 -4.00 -29.96 14.82
CA GLY A 117 -4.97 -31.04 15.08
C GLY A 117 -4.44 -32.47 14.86
N ILE A 118 -3.27 -32.63 14.21
CA ILE A 118 -2.59 -33.94 14.06
C ILE A 118 -1.69 -34.23 15.27
N ARG A 119 -1.42 -33.22 16.11
CA ARG A 119 -0.46 -33.30 17.21
C ARG A 119 -1.12 -33.59 18.58
N GLU A 120 -2.44 -33.72 18.60
CA GLU A 120 -3.24 -34.28 19.70
C GLU A 120 -3.69 -35.70 19.35
#